data_AF-A0ABD4PNE6-F1
#
_entry.id   AF-A0ABD4PNE6-F1
#
_cell.length_a   1.000
_cell.length_b   1.000
_cell.length_c   1.000
_cell.angle_alpha   90.00
_cell.angle_beta   90.00
_cell.angle_gamma   90.00
#
_symmetry.space_group_name_H-M   'P 1'
#
loop_
_entity.id
_entity.type
_entity.pdbx_description
1 polymer ?
#
loop_
_entity_poly.entity_id
_entity_poly.type
_entity_poly.pdbx_seq_one_letter_code
_entity_poly.pdbx_strand_id
1 'polypeptide(L)' 'MKIKHEHIRMAMNAWLLYPRVGRKKIADDIATAYFELEMTYPPMHDTS' A
#
# COMPACT_ATOMS: atom_id res chain seq x y z
N MET A 1 -9.50 1.70 -16.24
CA MET A 1 -9.27 0.91 -15.00
C MET A 1 -10.60 0.44 -14.45
N LYS A 2 -10.67 -0.82 -13.98
CA LYS A 2 -11.89 -1.36 -13.34
C LYS A 2 -12.16 -0.73 -11.95
N ILE A 3 -11.12 -0.25 -11.28
CA ILE A 3 -11.22 0.45 -9.98
C ILE A 3 -10.86 1.92 -10.21
N LYS A 4 -11.73 2.82 -9.79
CA LYS A 4 -11.46 4.26 -9.85
C LYS A 4 -10.44 4.67 -8.78
N HIS A 5 -9.57 5.61 -9.11
CA HIS A 5 -8.55 6.11 -8.18
C HIS A 5 -9.16 6.67 -6.89
N GLU A 6 -10.33 7.31 -6.96
CA GLU A 6 -11.05 7.83 -5.79
C GLU A 6 -11.42 6.74 -4.78
N HIS A 7 -11.78 5.54 -5.25
CA HIS A 7 -12.08 4.41 -4.38
C HIS A 7 -10.83 3.87 -3.69
N ILE A 8 -9.70 3.81 -4.40
CA ILE A 8 -8.40 3.42 -3.83
C ILE A 8 -8.01 4.40 -2.71
N ARG A 9 -8.10 5.71 -2.98
CA ARG A 9 -7.79 6.75 -2.00
C ARG A 9 -8.67 6.66 -0.74
N MET A 10 -9.99 6.45 -0.90
CA MET A 10 -10.88 6.28 0.25
C MET A 10 -10.53 5.04 1.08
N ALA A 11 -10.23 3.92 0.42
CA ALA A 11 -9.83 2.70 1.11
C ALA A 11 -8.50 2.87 1.86
N MET A 12 -7.51 3.54 1.26
CA MET A 12 -6.21 3.77 1.94
C MET A 12 -6.36 4.68 3.15
N ASN A 13 -7.20 5.71 3.05
CA ASN A 13 -7.51 6.56 4.19
C ASN A 13 -8.24 5.78 5.31
N ALA A 14 -9.18 4.90 4.95
CA ALA A 14 -9.87 4.05 5.92
C ALA A 14 -8.90 3.08 6.61
N TRP A 15 -7.98 2.47 5.85
CA TRP A 15 -6.95 1.59 6.40
C TRP A 15 -6.01 2.35 7.34
N LEU A 16 -5.65 3.60 6.99
CA LEU A 16 -4.83 4.45 7.83
C LEU A 16 -5.48 4.78 9.18
N LEU A 17 -6.79 5.03 9.18
CA LEU A 17 -7.55 5.31 10.38
C LEU A 17 -7.87 4.05 11.20
N TYR A 18 -7.58 2.86 10.67
CA TYR A 18 -7.85 1.61 11.38
C TYR A 18 -6.98 1.53 12.64
N PRO A 19 -7.58 1.20 13.81
CA PRO A 19 -6.85 1.17 15.06
C PRO A 19 -5.61 0.27 14.97
N ARG A 20 -4.48 0.78 15.48
CA ARG A 20 -3.20 0.05 15.61
C ARG A 20 -2.44 -0.27 14.31
N VAL A 21 -2.87 0.24 13.15
CA VAL A 21 -2.13 0.05 11.89
C VAL A 21 -1.10 1.17 11.71
N GLY A 22 -1.51 2.44 11.70
CA GLY A 22 -0.61 3.58 11.49
C GLY A 22 0.00 3.64 10.07
N ARG A 23 0.54 4.81 9.67
CA ARG A 23 1.05 5.01 8.30
C ARG A 23 2.16 4.04 7.89
N LYS A 24 3.10 3.79 8.81
CA LYS A 24 4.29 2.98 8.53
C LYS A 24 3.90 1.53 8.17
N LYS A 25 3.01 0.92 8.96
CA LYS A 25 2.57 -0.46 8.71
C LYS A 25 1.91 -0.65 7.35
N ILE A 26 1.13 0.31 6.86
CA ILE A 26 0.50 0.22 5.53
C ILE A 26 1.55 0.23 4.43
N ALA A 27 2.55 1.10 4.54
CA ALA A 27 3.64 1.15 3.58
C ALA A 27 4.44 -0.16 3.60
N ASP A 28 4.73 -0.69 4.79
CA ASP A 28 5.43 -1.96 4.97
C ASP A 28 4.63 -3.13 4.38
N ASP A 29 3.33 -3.24 4.68
CA ASP A 29 2.45 -4.30 4.16
C ASP A 29 2.37 -4.26 2.61
N ILE A 30 2.31 -3.06 2.02
CA ILE A 30 2.30 -2.88 0.54
C ILE A 30 3.67 -3.22 -0.06
N ALA A 31 4.76 -2.83 0.60
CA ALA A 31 6.12 -3.10 0.14
C ALA A 31 6.43 -4.60 0.16
N THR A 32 6.06 -5.31 1.23
CA THR A 32 6.17 -6.77 1.30
C THR A 32 5.47 -7.43 0.13
N ALA A 33 4.20 -7.08 -0.13
CA ALA A 33 3.46 -7.65 -1.25
C ALA A 33 4.06 -7.29 -2.62
N TYR A 34 4.61 -6.07 -2.77
CA TYR A 34 5.27 -5.63 -4.00
C TYR A 34 6.47 -6.54 -4.34
N PHE A 35 7.33 -6.83 -3.35
CA PHE A 35 8.50 -7.69 -3.56
C PHE A 35 8.16 -9.18 -3.64
N GLU A 36 7.18 -9.67 -2.87
CA GLU A 36 6.68 -11.05 -2.97
C GLU A 36 6.10 -11.37 -4.36
N LEU A 37 5.51 -10.37 -5.02
CA LEU A 37 4.96 -10.47 -6.36
C LEU A 37 5.96 -10.13 -7.46
N GLU A 38 7.25 -9.95 -7.11
CA GLU A 38 8.33 -9.57 -8.03
C GLU A 38 7.98 -8.36 -8.91
N MET A 39 7.24 -7.40 -8.34
CA MET A 39 6.84 -6.21 -9.05
C MET A 39 8.05 -5.31 -9.34
N THR A 40 8.03 -4.65 -10.50
CA THR A 40 9.09 -3.74 -10.94
C THR A 40 8.59 -2.32 -11.20
N TYR A 41 7.27 -2.10 -11.12
CA TYR A 41 6.64 -0.80 -11.35
C TYR A 41 5.46 -0.54 -10.38
N PRO A 42 5.31 0.69 -9.84
CA PRO A 42 6.32 1.76 -9.87
C PRO A 42 7.57 1.34 -9.10
N PRO A 43 8.78 1.84 -9.43
CA PRO A 43 9.99 1.48 -8.72
C PRO A 43 9.84 1.78 -7.23
N MET A 44 10.01 0.74 -6.40
CA MET A 44 9.98 0.84 -4.95
C MET A 44 11.38 0.52 -4.41
N HIS A 45 11.85 1.33 -3.47
CA HIS A 45 13.10 1.06 -2.77
C HIS A 45 12.84 0.00 -1.70
N ASP A 46 13.64 -1.05 -1.71
CA ASP A 46 13.69 -1.96 -0.58
C ASP A 46 14.31 -1.21 0.59
N THR A 47 13.55 -1.05 1.67
CA THR A 47 14.01 -0.40 2.92
C THR A 47 14.22 -1.41 4.04
N SER A 48 14.25 -2.70 3.72
CA SER A 48 14.61 -3.80 4.63
C SER A 48 16.02 -3.65 5.19
#